data_AF-A0A0M2XZ67-F1
#
_entry.id   AF-A0A0M2XZ67-F1
#
_cell.length_a   1.000
_cell.length_b   1.000
_cell.length_c   1.000
_cell.angle_alpha   90.00
_cell.angle_beta   90.00
_cell.angle_gamma   90.00
#
_symmetry.space_group_name_H-M   'P 1'
#
loop_
_entity.id
_entity.type
_entity.pdbx_description
1 polymer ?
#
loop_
_entity_poly.entity_id
_entity_poly.type
_entity_poly.pdbx_seq_one_letter_code
_entity_poly.pdbx_strand_id
1 'polypeptide(L)'
;MQRSTKTKRSLILTTITCSVYLVLTIFYHHIDKYLSGILFWGLTALIPVTFVTMFVFEIKGIIEIIRNQKNLSFKFCLPTIVCSITILYTLFSPYRLDSEKLQSVVEFRACYGGTQNQAYILFRKDNTFELHWTGVFGYNEWRTGKWQRVGNILTLQYDGNKVEQLGEEILISGDYLNPIGKSFDKKKYPQPMFYLGYCKHEN
;
A
#
# COMPACT_ATOMS: atom_id res chain seq x y z
N MET A 1 13.21 33.31 -27.79
CA MET A 1 11.91 32.62 -27.58
C MET A 1 12.07 31.10 -27.37
N GLN A 2 12.90 30.40 -28.14
CA GLN A 2 13.09 28.93 -28.08
C GLN A 2 13.67 28.38 -26.75
N ARG A 3 14.38 29.20 -25.96
CA ARG A 3 15.01 28.79 -24.69
C ARG A 3 14.02 28.74 -23.51
N SER A 4 13.01 29.62 -23.48
CA SER A 4 12.04 29.64 -22.37
C SER A 4 11.02 28.49 -22.47
N THR A 5 10.68 28.06 -23.68
CA THR A 5 9.78 26.91 -23.92
C THR A 5 10.42 25.59 -23.46
N LYS A 6 11.73 25.44 -23.64
CA LYS A 6 12.50 24.27 -23.17
C LYS A 6 12.49 24.16 -21.64
N THR A 7 12.76 25.26 -20.92
CA THR A 7 12.75 25.28 -19.45
C THR A 7 11.36 24.97 -18.88
N LYS A 8 10.31 25.56 -19.46
CA LYS A 8 8.92 25.30 -19.05
C LYS A 8 8.56 23.82 -19.21
N ARG A 9 8.91 23.21 -20.34
CA ARG A 9 8.68 21.78 -20.60
C ARG A 9 9.43 20.89 -19.61
N SER A 10 10.70 21.21 -19.31
CA SER A 10 11.49 20.45 -18.34
C SER A 10 10.87 20.48 -16.95
N LEU A 11 10.47 21.67 -16.47
CA LEU A 11 9.80 21.81 -15.18
C LEU A 11 8.53 20.97 -15.11
N ILE A 12 7.66 21.08 -16.13
CA ILE A 12 6.41 20.31 -16.20
C ILE A 12 6.68 18.81 -16.14
N LEU A 13 7.64 18.31 -16.93
CA LEU A 13 7.97 16.89 -16.95
C LEU A 13 8.52 16.42 -15.59
N THR A 14 9.47 17.15 -15.01
CA THR A 14 10.02 16.80 -13.69
C THR A 14 8.93 16.79 -12.62
N THR A 15 8.05 17.79 -12.61
CA THR A 15 6.92 17.84 -11.67
C THR A 15 5.98 16.66 -11.86
N ILE A 16 5.59 16.33 -13.10
CA ILE A 16 4.73 15.17 -13.38
C ILE A 16 5.41 13.88 -12.90
N THR A 17 6.68 13.66 -13.23
CA THR A 17 7.42 12.46 -12.83
C THR A 17 7.50 12.34 -11.31
N CYS A 18 7.84 13.42 -10.60
CA CYS A 18 7.91 13.43 -9.13
C CYS A 18 6.53 13.17 -8.52
N SER A 19 5.47 13.81 -9.02
CA SER A 19 4.10 13.59 -8.53
C SER A 19 3.63 12.16 -8.75
N VAL A 20 3.86 11.58 -9.94
CA VAL A 20 3.51 10.19 -10.23
C VAL A 20 4.27 9.24 -9.30
N TYR A 21 5.58 9.44 -9.15
CA TYR A 21 6.40 8.64 -8.24
C TYR A 21 5.89 8.72 -6.79
N LEU A 22 5.61 9.92 -6.28
CA LEU A 22 5.09 10.11 -4.93
C LEU A 22 3.73 9.44 -4.74
N VAL A 23 2.81 9.60 -5.68
CA VAL A 23 1.49 8.94 -5.60
C VAL A 23 1.64 7.43 -5.56
N LEU A 24 2.45 6.85 -6.46
CA LEU A 24 2.65 5.39 -6.50
C LEU A 24 3.31 4.86 -5.22
N THR A 25 4.28 5.59 -4.66
CA THR A 25 4.99 5.16 -3.44
C THR A 25 4.15 5.33 -2.17
N ILE A 26 3.29 6.35 -2.10
CA ILE A 26 2.35 6.56 -1.00
C ILE A 26 1.30 5.44 -0.96
N PHE A 27 0.77 5.06 -2.13
CA PHE A 27 -0.30 4.06 -2.25
C PHE A 27 0.20 2.63 -2.48
N TYR A 28 1.50 2.39 -2.45
CA TYR A 28 2.11 1.09 -2.79
C TYR A 28 1.44 -0.10 -2.10
N HIS A 29 1.19 0.00 -0.79
CA HIS A 29 0.56 -1.06 0.01
C HIS A 29 -0.91 -1.34 -0.33
N HIS A 30 -1.55 -0.47 -1.10
CA HIS A 30 -2.96 -0.58 -1.47
C HIS A 30 -3.18 -0.74 -2.98
N ILE A 31 -2.11 -0.78 -3.79
CA ILE A 31 -2.26 -0.96 -5.24
C ILE A 31 -2.89 -2.32 -5.53
N ASP A 32 -2.42 -3.38 -4.87
CA ASP A 32 -2.91 -4.75 -5.04
C ASP A 32 -4.33 -4.96 -4.50
N LYS A 33 -4.76 -4.15 -3.52
CA LYS A 33 -6.14 -4.14 -3.02
C LYS A 33 -7.16 -3.78 -4.10
N TYR A 34 -6.82 -2.86 -5.00
CA TYR A 34 -7.76 -2.35 -6.01
C TYR A 34 -7.44 -2.83 -7.43
N LEU A 35 -6.23 -3.31 -7.68
CA LEU A 35 -5.75 -3.70 -9.01
C LEU A 35 -5.07 -5.06 -8.94
N SER A 36 -5.39 -5.92 -9.92
CA SER A 36 -4.80 -7.25 -10.02
C SER A 36 -4.20 -7.48 -11.41
N GLY A 37 -3.41 -8.56 -11.53
CA GLY A 37 -2.83 -8.99 -12.79
C GLY A 37 -1.88 -7.95 -13.40
N ILE A 38 -1.98 -7.74 -14.72
CA ILE A 38 -1.02 -6.95 -15.49
C ILE A 38 -0.97 -5.47 -15.06
N LEU A 39 -2.08 -4.92 -14.57
CA LEU A 39 -2.14 -3.54 -14.10
C LEU A 39 -1.34 -3.36 -12.81
N PHE A 40 -1.46 -4.29 -11.87
CA PHE A 40 -0.66 -4.30 -10.64
C PHE A 40 0.84 -4.37 -10.96
N TRP A 41 1.25 -5.29 -11.84
CA TRP A 41 2.64 -5.41 -12.27
C TRP A 41 3.14 -4.15 -12.97
N GLY A 42 2.33 -3.57 -13.86
CA GLY A 42 2.67 -2.35 -14.58
C GLY A 42 2.89 -1.15 -13.67
N LEU A 43 1.97 -0.91 -12.72
CA LEU A 43 2.10 0.19 -11.76
C LEU A 43 3.25 -0.02 -10.78
N THR A 44 3.45 -1.26 -10.31
CA THR A 44 4.57 -1.60 -9.43
C THR A 44 5.91 -1.41 -10.13
N ALA A 45 6.03 -1.82 -11.40
CA ALA A 45 7.22 -1.60 -12.22
C ALA A 45 7.46 -0.11 -12.55
N LEU A 46 6.41 0.72 -12.56
CA LEU A 46 6.54 2.15 -12.81
C LEU A 46 7.29 2.88 -11.67
N ILE A 47 7.26 2.35 -10.44
CA ILE A 47 7.99 2.92 -9.29
C ILE A 47 9.51 2.97 -9.54
N PRO A 48 10.21 1.85 -9.81
CA PRO A 48 11.65 1.90 -10.08
C PRO A 48 11.97 2.66 -11.37
N VAL A 49 11.13 2.60 -12.41
CA VAL A 49 11.34 3.35 -13.66
C VAL A 49 11.30 4.86 -13.43
N THR A 50 10.31 5.35 -12.68
CA THR A 50 10.19 6.78 -12.36
C THR A 50 11.31 7.23 -11.43
N PHE A 51 11.73 6.40 -10.47
CA PHE A 51 12.87 6.68 -9.61
C PHE A 51 14.19 6.84 -10.40
N VAL A 52 14.50 5.90 -11.30
CA VAL A 52 15.69 6.00 -12.17
C VAL A 52 15.61 7.25 -13.06
N THR A 53 14.42 7.54 -13.60
CA THR A 53 14.21 8.75 -14.41
C THR A 53 14.48 10.03 -13.62
N MET A 54 14.04 10.10 -12.37
CA MET A 54 14.33 11.22 -11.46
C MET A 54 15.83 11.38 -11.23
N PHE A 55 16.57 10.29 -10.98
CA PHE A 55 18.03 10.34 -10.86
C PHE A 55 18.71 10.90 -12.11
N VAL A 56 18.26 10.49 -13.31
CA VAL A 56 18.78 11.03 -14.57
C VAL A 56 18.48 12.52 -14.72
N PHE A 57 17.29 12.97 -14.34
CA PHE A 57 16.94 14.40 -14.34
C PHE A 57 17.76 15.20 -13.35
N GLU A 58 18.02 14.66 -12.17
CA GLU A 58 18.85 15.29 -11.15
C GLU A 58 20.28 15.51 -11.65
N ILE A 59 20.92 14.47 -12.18
CA ILE A 59 22.29 14.56 -12.73
C ILE A 59 22.35 15.60 -13.85
N LYS A 60 21.40 15.55 -14.80
CA LYS A 60 21.34 16.53 -15.90
C LYS A 60 21.13 17.96 -15.39
N GLY A 61 20.25 18.14 -14.40
CA GLY A 61 19.97 19.42 -13.77
C GLY A 61 21.20 20.01 -13.07
N ILE A 62 21.93 19.19 -12.31
CA ILE A 62 23.18 19.60 -11.64
C ILE A 62 24.23 20.00 -12.68
N ILE A 63 24.43 19.20 -13.74
CA ILE A 63 25.38 19.53 -14.82
C ILE A 63 25.02 20.86 -15.48
N GLU A 64 23.74 21.11 -15.74
CA GLU A 64 23.28 22.36 -16.36
C GLU A 64 23.47 23.57 -15.44
N ILE A 65 23.26 23.41 -14.13
CA ILE A 65 23.52 24.46 -13.13
C ILE A 65 25.03 24.79 -13.08
N ILE A 66 25.89 23.77 -13.00
CA ILE A 66 27.35 23.95 -12.96
C ILE A 66 27.85 24.65 -14.23
N ARG A 67 27.35 24.25 -15.41
CA ARG A 67 27.74 24.86 -16.68
C ARG A 67 27.30 26.32 -16.83
N ASN A 68 26.17 26.70 -16.24
CA ASN A 68 25.59 28.04 -16.38
C ASN A 68 25.77 28.93 -15.15
N GLN A 69 26.73 28.64 -14.26
CA GLN A 69 26.95 29.34 -12.99
C GLN A 69 26.94 30.88 -13.10
N LYS A 70 27.46 31.44 -14.18
CA LYS A 70 27.55 32.90 -14.39
C LYS A 70 26.22 33.58 -14.72
N ASN A 71 25.19 32.83 -15.11
CA ASN A 71 23.88 33.34 -15.54
C ASN A 71 22.74 32.48 -14.95
N LEU A 72 22.85 32.11 -13.68
CA LEU A 72 21.83 31.33 -12.98
C LEU A 72 20.58 32.18 -12.74
N SER A 73 19.47 31.80 -13.36
CA SER A 73 18.14 32.26 -12.94
C SER A 73 17.48 31.15 -12.14
N PHE A 74 16.78 31.52 -11.06
CA PHE A 74 16.05 30.60 -10.19
C PHE A 74 15.14 29.62 -10.95
N LYS A 75 14.57 30.06 -12.08
CA LYS A 75 13.73 29.23 -12.95
C LYS A 75 14.43 27.99 -13.51
N PHE A 76 15.76 28.02 -13.66
CA PHE A 76 16.55 26.87 -14.12
C PHE A 76 16.91 25.90 -13.00
N CYS A 77 16.99 26.39 -11.75
CA CYS A 77 17.26 25.54 -10.59
C CYS A 77 16.01 24.81 -10.10
N LEU A 78 14.83 25.36 -10.36
CA LEU A 78 13.57 24.84 -9.81
C LEU A 78 13.30 23.35 -10.10
N PRO A 79 13.48 22.82 -11.33
CA PRO A 79 13.26 21.40 -11.59
C PRO A 79 14.20 20.51 -10.77
N THR A 80 15.49 20.88 -10.70
CA THR A 80 16.48 20.17 -9.89
C THR A 80 16.08 20.20 -8.42
N ILE A 81 15.76 21.37 -7.86
CA ILE A 81 15.34 21.51 -6.46
C ILE A 81 14.13 20.62 -6.14
N VAL A 82 13.10 20.61 -6.99
CA VAL A 82 11.91 19.75 -6.81
C VAL A 82 12.29 18.27 -6.81
N CYS A 83 13.18 17.87 -7.73
CA CYS A 83 13.65 16.49 -7.82
C CYS A 83 14.50 16.10 -6.59
N SER A 84 15.46 16.95 -6.18
CA SER A 84 16.26 16.73 -4.96
C SER A 84 15.39 16.59 -3.73
N ILE A 85 14.40 17.47 -3.53
CA ILE A 85 13.47 17.41 -2.39
C ILE A 85 12.69 16.10 -2.41
N THR A 86 12.21 15.67 -3.57
CA THR A 86 11.43 14.43 -3.70
C THR A 86 12.29 13.19 -3.36
N ILE A 87 13.53 13.14 -3.85
CA ILE A 87 14.48 12.06 -3.54
C ILE A 87 14.80 12.05 -2.05
N LEU A 88 15.14 13.22 -1.47
CA LEU A 88 15.46 13.35 -0.05
C LEU A 88 14.28 12.94 0.84
N TYR A 89 13.07 13.40 0.50
CA TYR A 89 11.85 13.00 1.19
C TYR A 89 11.67 11.48 1.16
N THR A 90 11.89 10.84 0.02
CA THR A 90 11.61 9.41 -0.12
C THR A 90 12.65 8.53 0.57
N LEU A 91 13.92 8.95 0.59
CA LEU A 91 15.02 8.18 1.19
C LEU A 91 15.20 8.44 2.68
N PHE A 92 14.95 9.66 3.16
CA PHE A 92 15.36 10.08 4.51
C PHE A 92 14.22 10.58 5.39
N SER A 93 13.00 10.80 4.86
CA SER A 93 11.92 11.32 5.69
C SER A 93 11.34 10.25 6.63
N PRO A 94 11.41 10.43 7.96
CA PRO A 94 10.68 9.57 8.90
C PRO A 94 9.16 9.77 8.79
N TYR A 95 8.74 10.91 8.24
CA TYR A 95 7.34 11.27 8.01
C TYR A 95 6.86 10.90 6.60
N ARG A 96 7.45 9.88 5.99
CA ARG A 96 6.95 9.34 4.73
C ARG A 96 5.47 8.99 4.91
N LEU A 97 4.65 9.63 4.08
CA LEU A 97 3.24 9.34 3.92
C LEU A 97 3.12 7.90 3.41
N ASP A 98 2.28 7.16 4.10
CA ASP A 98 1.90 5.80 3.76
C ASP A 98 0.38 5.78 3.78
N SER A 99 -0.21 5.20 2.75
CA SER A 99 -1.62 4.86 2.68
C SER A 99 -2.17 4.19 3.95
N GLU A 100 -1.39 3.37 4.65
CA GLU A 100 -1.79 2.80 5.95
C GLU A 100 -2.05 3.87 7.03
N LYS A 101 -1.24 4.93 7.06
CA LYS A 101 -1.41 6.05 7.99
C LYS A 101 -2.63 6.93 7.66
N LEU A 102 -3.17 6.81 6.45
CA LEU A 102 -4.39 7.50 6.02
C LEU A 102 -5.65 6.72 6.41
N GLN A 103 -5.53 5.46 6.80
CA GLN A 103 -6.64 4.64 7.26
C GLN A 103 -6.86 4.75 8.78
N SER A 104 -8.04 4.31 9.23
CA SER A 104 -8.36 4.23 10.65
C SER A 104 -7.40 3.29 11.38
N VAL A 105 -7.06 3.62 12.63
CA VAL A 105 -6.13 2.84 13.45
C VAL A 105 -6.62 1.39 13.59
N VAL A 106 -5.72 0.42 13.41
CA VAL A 106 -6.00 -0.99 13.67
C VAL A 106 -6.24 -1.18 15.17
N GLU A 107 -7.43 -1.64 15.52
CA GLU A 107 -7.83 -1.95 16.91
C GLU A 107 -7.25 -3.30 17.34
N PHE A 108 -7.42 -4.33 16.51
CA PHE A 108 -6.78 -5.63 16.67
C PHE A 108 -6.63 -6.32 15.32
N ARG A 109 -5.84 -7.38 15.28
CA ARG A 109 -5.54 -8.14 14.07
C ARG A 109 -5.47 -9.61 14.37
N ALA A 110 -5.65 -10.43 13.34
CA ALA A 110 -5.40 -11.86 13.42
C ALA A 110 -4.69 -12.33 12.15
N CYS A 111 -3.94 -13.42 12.27
CA CYS A 111 -3.22 -14.03 11.17
C CYS A 111 -3.56 -15.52 11.03
N TYR A 112 -3.57 -15.99 9.80
CA TYR A 112 -3.47 -17.38 9.42
C TYR A 112 -2.13 -17.63 8.72
N GLY A 113 -1.30 -18.51 9.27
CA GLY A 113 -0.02 -18.90 8.68
C GLY A 113 -0.04 -20.35 8.21
N GLY A 114 -0.26 -20.57 6.91
CA GLY A 114 -0.15 -21.89 6.28
C GLY A 114 1.14 -22.03 5.45
N THR A 115 1.48 -23.27 5.08
CA THR A 115 2.71 -23.57 4.31
C THR A 115 2.70 -22.98 2.90
N GLN A 116 1.53 -22.96 2.26
CA GLN A 116 1.36 -22.48 0.88
C GLN A 116 0.57 -21.18 0.79
N ASN A 117 -0.27 -20.89 1.80
CA ASN A 117 -1.11 -19.71 1.83
C ASN A 117 -1.04 -19.08 3.22
N GLN A 118 -1.04 -17.76 3.27
CA GLN A 118 -1.13 -16.97 4.49
C GLN A 118 -2.23 -15.94 4.34
N ALA A 119 -2.81 -15.50 5.44
CA ALA A 119 -3.77 -14.41 5.42
C ALA A 119 -3.66 -13.60 6.70
N TYR A 120 -3.92 -12.30 6.61
CA TYR A 120 -4.13 -11.46 7.78
C TYR A 120 -5.48 -10.77 7.68
N ILE A 121 -6.09 -10.52 8.83
CA ILE A 121 -7.29 -9.69 8.96
C ILE A 121 -7.01 -8.55 9.94
N LEU A 122 -7.28 -7.33 9.51
CA LEU A 122 -7.15 -6.12 10.32
C LEU A 122 -8.55 -5.61 10.66
N PHE A 123 -8.80 -5.40 11.95
CA PHE A 123 -10.02 -4.79 12.46
C PHE A 123 -9.70 -3.37 12.91
N ARG A 124 -10.33 -2.38 12.29
CA ARG A 124 -10.04 -0.96 12.51
C ARG A 124 -11.08 -0.29 13.41
N LYS A 125 -10.67 0.76 14.11
CA LYS A 125 -11.49 1.50 15.09
C LYS A 125 -12.75 2.16 14.53
N ASP A 126 -12.82 2.33 13.22
CA ASP A 126 -14.00 2.86 12.52
C ASP A 126 -15.01 1.76 12.16
N ASN A 127 -14.86 0.56 12.73
CA ASN A 127 -15.67 -0.62 12.48
C ASN A 127 -15.55 -1.15 11.05
N THR A 128 -14.46 -0.86 10.35
CA THR A 128 -14.11 -1.50 9.06
C THR A 128 -13.11 -2.63 9.28
N PHE A 129 -13.17 -3.66 8.44
CA PHE A 129 -12.15 -4.70 8.41
C PHE A 129 -11.64 -4.92 6.99
N GLU A 130 -10.41 -5.41 6.90
CA GLU A 130 -9.87 -5.96 5.67
C GLU A 130 -9.16 -7.28 5.94
N LEU A 131 -9.39 -8.22 5.06
CA LEU A 131 -8.75 -9.51 5.01
C LEU A 131 -7.97 -9.57 3.71
N HIS A 132 -6.69 -9.87 3.81
CA HIS A 132 -5.81 -10.09 2.68
C HIS A 132 -5.30 -11.52 2.73
N TRP A 133 -5.57 -12.26 1.67
CA TRP A 133 -5.08 -13.62 1.48
C TRP A 133 -3.99 -13.62 0.41
N THR A 134 -2.82 -14.15 0.74
CA THR A 134 -1.77 -14.43 -0.22
C THR A 134 -1.44 -15.91 -0.27
N GLY A 135 -1.01 -16.38 -1.44
CA GLY A 135 -0.67 -17.78 -1.64
C GLY A 135 0.38 -18.00 -2.71
N VAL A 136 0.83 -19.24 -2.79
CA VAL A 136 1.69 -19.72 -3.89
C VAL A 136 1.04 -19.43 -5.25
N PHE A 137 1.87 -19.31 -6.28
CA PHE A 137 1.46 -18.97 -7.65
C PHE A 137 0.78 -17.60 -7.80
N GLY A 138 1.06 -16.65 -6.89
CA GLY A 138 0.56 -15.28 -6.99
C GLY A 138 -0.93 -15.15 -6.66
N TYR A 139 -1.49 -16.11 -5.92
CA TYR A 139 -2.82 -15.95 -5.35
C TYR A 139 -2.82 -14.73 -4.42
N ASN A 140 -3.67 -13.75 -4.73
CA ASN A 140 -3.84 -12.52 -3.96
C ASN A 140 -5.32 -12.17 -3.99
N GLU A 141 -5.96 -12.22 -2.82
CA GLU A 141 -7.35 -11.85 -2.67
C GLU A 141 -7.58 -10.94 -1.48
N TRP A 142 -8.31 -9.87 -1.74
CA TRP A 142 -8.79 -8.94 -0.73
C TRP A 142 -10.28 -9.12 -0.47
N ARG A 143 -10.65 -8.97 0.80
CA ARG A 143 -12.05 -8.88 1.25
C ARG A 143 -12.16 -7.76 2.27
N THR A 144 -13.18 -6.94 2.13
CA THR A 144 -13.45 -5.84 3.05
C THR A 144 -14.88 -5.91 3.54
N GLY A 145 -15.14 -5.14 4.59
CA GLY A 145 -16.48 -4.97 5.09
C GLY A 145 -16.49 -4.21 6.40
N LYS A 146 -17.58 -4.38 7.12
CA LYS A 146 -17.78 -3.82 8.45
C LYS A 146 -17.81 -4.91 9.50
N TRP A 147 -17.42 -4.58 10.71
CA TRP A 147 -17.50 -5.48 11.84
C TRP A 147 -18.19 -4.82 13.03
N GLN A 148 -18.75 -5.64 13.90
CA GLN A 148 -19.27 -5.22 15.20
C GLN A 148 -18.84 -6.23 16.25
N ARG A 149 -18.67 -5.77 17.48
CA ARG A 149 -18.31 -6.62 18.62
C ARG A 149 -19.30 -6.47 19.75
N VAL A 150 -19.84 -7.60 20.21
CA VAL A 150 -20.67 -7.70 21.41
C VAL A 150 -20.02 -8.73 22.33
N GLY A 151 -19.34 -8.25 23.37
CA GLY A 151 -18.52 -9.10 24.24
C GLY A 151 -17.39 -9.77 23.47
N ASN A 152 -17.40 -11.11 23.41
CA ASN A 152 -16.42 -11.90 22.66
C ASN A 152 -16.92 -12.35 21.28
N ILE A 153 -18.12 -11.93 20.87
CA ILE A 153 -18.68 -12.26 19.57
C ILE A 153 -18.40 -11.09 18.62
N LEU A 154 -17.78 -11.42 17.48
CA LEU A 154 -17.60 -10.54 16.33
C LEU A 154 -18.62 -10.93 15.25
N THR A 155 -19.27 -9.91 14.70
CA THR A 155 -20.14 -10.05 13.53
C THR A 155 -19.51 -9.33 12.35
N LEU A 156 -19.31 -10.03 11.24
CA LEU A 156 -18.75 -9.51 10.00
C LEU A 156 -19.85 -9.30 8.96
N GLN A 157 -19.85 -8.13 8.33
CA GLN A 157 -20.66 -7.80 7.18
C GLN A 157 -19.73 -7.52 6.00
N TYR A 158 -19.64 -8.45 5.05
CA TYR A 158 -18.79 -8.33 3.87
C TYR A 158 -19.40 -7.38 2.84
N ASP A 159 -18.56 -6.58 2.18
CA ASP A 159 -18.98 -5.74 1.04
C ASP A 159 -19.26 -6.58 -0.22
N GLY A 160 -18.77 -7.83 -0.25
CA GLY A 160 -18.90 -8.74 -1.38
C GLY A 160 -18.98 -10.20 -0.93
N ASN A 161 -18.24 -11.08 -1.61
CA ASN A 161 -18.27 -12.51 -1.34
C ASN A 161 -17.74 -12.82 0.07
N LYS A 162 -18.54 -13.57 0.83
CA LYS A 162 -18.17 -14.06 2.16
C LYS A 162 -17.00 -15.03 2.07
N VAL A 163 -16.23 -15.09 3.15
CA VAL A 163 -15.09 -15.99 3.29
C VAL A 163 -15.55 -17.24 4.01
N GLU A 164 -15.53 -18.38 3.33
CA GLU A 164 -16.03 -19.67 3.85
C GLU A 164 -15.36 -20.07 5.18
N GLN A 165 -14.10 -19.67 5.37
CA GLN A 165 -13.26 -20.00 6.52
C GLN A 165 -13.55 -19.17 7.77
N LEU A 166 -14.18 -18.00 7.64
CA LEU A 166 -14.50 -17.12 8.76
C LEU A 166 -16.00 -17.00 8.99
N GLY A 167 -16.81 -17.08 7.92
CA GLY A 167 -18.24 -16.81 8.00
C GLY A 167 -18.53 -15.38 8.49
N GLU A 168 -19.73 -15.19 9.04
CA GLU A 168 -20.22 -13.89 9.51
C GLU A 168 -20.20 -13.73 11.02
N GLU A 169 -20.13 -14.82 11.79
CA GLU A 169 -20.09 -14.77 13.24
C GLU A 169 -18.89 -15.54 13.76
N ILE A 170 -18.08 -14.87 14.57
CA ILE A 170 -16.82 -15.37 15.10
C ILE A 170 -16.81 -15.16 16.61
N LEU A 171 -16.49 -16.20 17.35
CA LEU A 171 -16.17 -16.14 18.77
C LEU A 171 -14.67 -15.94 18.96
N ILE A 172 -14.28 -14.83 19.59
CA ILE A 172 -12.93 -14.65 20.11
C ILE A 172 -12.81 -15.50 21.37
N SER A 173 -12.03 -16.58 21.31
CA SER A 173 -11.81 -17.47 22.45
C SER A 173 -10.37 -17.93 22.48
N GLY A 174 -9.71 -17.70 23.63
CA GLY A 174 -8.26 -17.80 23.74
C GLY A 174 -7.58 -16.82 22.78
N ASP A 175 -6.53 -17.27 22.12
CA ASP A 175 -5.78 -16.50 21.14
C ASP A 175 -6.28 -16.72 19.69
N TYR A 176 -7.54 -17.13 19.50
CA TYR A 176 -8.05 -17.52 18.18
C TYR A 176 -9.40 -16.89 17.84
N LEU A 177 -9.61 -16.69 16.53
CA LEU A 177 -10.90 -16.39 15.93
C LEU A 177 -11.59 -17.72 15.60
N ASN A 178 -12.65 -18.04 16.33
CA ASN A 178 -13.40 -19.29 16.17
C ASN A 178 -14.71 -19.01 15.43
N PRO A 179 -14.84 -19.39 14.15
CA PRO A 179 -16.09 -19.24 13.41
C PRO A 179 -17.21 -20.05 14.08
N ILE A 180 -18.34 -19.40 14.38
CA ILE A 180 -19.52 -20.04 15.00
C ILE A 180 -20.79 -19.90 14.16
N GLY A 181 -20.78 -19.00 13.17
CA GLY A 181 -21.94 -18.74 12.30
C GLY A 181 -22.28 -19.91 11.38
N LYS A 182 -23.55 -19.99 10.95
CA LYS A 182 -24.05 -21.02 10.00
C LYS A 182 -23.40 -20.94 8.62
N SER A 183 -22.84 -19.79 8.26
CA SER A 183 -22.19 -19.52 6.97
C SER A 183 -20.77 -20.07 6.88
N PHE A 184 -20.23 -20.64 7.96
CA PHE A 184 -18.91 -21.25 8.01
C PHE A 184 -18.97 -22.73 7.63
N ASP A 185 -18.09 -23.16 6.72
CA ASP A 185 -17.99 -24.57 6.34
C ASP A 185 -17.16 -25.37 7.37
N LYS A 186 -17.83 -25.79 8.45
CA LYS A 186 -17.23 -26.60 9.51
C LYS A 186 -16.74 -27.98 9.03
N LYS A 187 -17.30 -28.52 7.93
CA LYS A 187 -16.86 -29.82 7.41
C LYS A 187 -15.49 -29.70 6.75
N LYS A 188 -15.29 -28.61 6.00
CA LYS A 188 -14.04 -28.31 5.29
C LYS A 188 -12.97 -27.72 6.21
N TYR A 189 -13.38 -26.92 7.21
CA TYR A 189 -12.50 -26.24 8.14
C TYR A 189 -12.89 -26.60 9.58
N PRO A 190 -12.43 -27.73 10.14
CA PRO A 190 -12.86 -28.16 11.47
C PRO A 190 -12.21 -27.38 12.62
N GLN A 191 -11.16 -26.59 12.36
CA GLN A 191 -10.36 -25.88 13.35
C GLN A 191 -10.24 -24.38 13.02
N PRO A 192 -10.12 -23.51 14.04
CA PRO A 192 -9.90 -22.08 13.83
C PRO A 192 -8.55 -21.86 13.14
N MET A 193 -8.57 -21.15 12.02
CA MET A 193 -7.37 -20.89 11.23
C MET A 193 -6.62 -19.63 11.69
N PHE A 194 -7.36 -18.64 12.19
CA PHE A 194 -6.80 -17.33 12.53
C PHE A 194 -6.48 -17.24 14.03
N TYR A 195 -5.24 -16.92 14.35
CA TYR A 195 -4.80 -16.57 15.71
C TYR A 195 -4.65 -15.04 15.84
N LEU A 196 -4.93 -14.51 17.02
CA LEU A 196 -4.79 -13.09 17.31
C LEU A 196 -3.31 -12.67 17.26
N GLY A 197 -3.06 -11.49 16.70
CA GLY A 197 -1.71 -10.94 16.55
C GLY A 197 -1.16 -11.03 15.14
N TYR A 198 0.14 -10.82 15.03
CA TYR A 198 0.86 -10.73 13.77
C TYR A 198 1.13 -12.11 13.18
N CYS A 199 1.29 -12.17 11.85
CA CYS A 199 1.82 -13.36 11.23
C CYS A 199 3.22 -13.65 11.76
N LYS A 200 3.53 -14.94 11.99
CA LYS A 200 4.91 -15.37 12.26
C LYS A 200 5.79 -14.76 11.18
N HIS A 201 6.80 -13.99 11.59
CA HIS A 201 7.77 -13.25 10.76
C HIS A 201 7.33 -11.87 10.22
N GLU A 202 6.15 -11.36 10.58
CA GLU A 202 5.77 -9.95 10.36
C GLU A 202 5.84 -9.20 11.70
N ASN A 203 6.98 -8.56 11.98
CA ASN A 203 7.14 -7.62 13.10
C ASN A 203 7.36 -6.20 12.56
#